data_AF-A0A6M4GWB1-F1
#
_entry.id   AF-A0A6M4GWB1-F1
#
_cell.length_a   1.000
_cell.length_b   1.000
_cell.length_c   1.000
_cell.angle_alpha   90.00
_cell.angle_beta   90.00
_cell.angle_gamma   90.00
#
_symmetry.space_group_name_H-M   'P 1'
#
loop_
_entity.id
_entity.type
_entity.pdbx_description
1 polymer ?
#
loop_
_entity_poly.entity_id
_entity_poly.type
_entity_poly.pdbx_seq_one_letter_code
_entity_poly.pdbx_strand_id
1 'polypeptide(L)'
;MEFQNAVLLATTAVASFAVFESRASSIAPRVAKRADPAPVPRTTPQGDLTWDRPISSEPSNAPQAARTINGDLILQRKLRDRYIAARFPCTAQSSADLENPDRMIQAARLFLEEEQPDRAMELLSLAIEQCPAVESLRLAQLEVAFRMGDAGSYRTLAMEFQKNHPASKDWKQVARLGRALAGTPSPAHDGPWPDTPNWIHASWDLTGEVLAADFHRAMNRTFAAGSR
;
A
#
# COMPACT_ATOMS: atom_id res chain seq x y z
N MET A 1 6.89 -55.05 -11.59
CA MET A 1 5.55 -54.45 -11.64
C MET A 1 5.72 -52.99 -11.20
N GLU A 2 6.35 -52.10 -11.97
CA GLU A 2 5.94 -51.56 -13.27
C GLU A 2 4.46 -51.17 -13.33
N PHE A 3 4.18 -49.88 -13.14
CA PHE A 3 3.14 -49.16 -13.87
C PHE A 3 3.66 -47.76 -14.25
N GLN A 4 4.01 -47.66 -15.53
CA GLN A 4 4.19 -46.44 -16.30
C GLN A 4 2.81 -45.87 -16.73
N ASN A 5 2.83 -44.61 -17.20
CA ASN A 5 1.84 -43.91 -18.05
C ASN A 5 0.65 -43.25 -17.31
N ALA A 6 0.18 -42.04 -17.60
CA ALA A 6 0.27 -41.11 -18.75
C ALA A 6 0.03 -39.67 -18.21
N VAL A 7 0.66 -38.57 -18.65
CA VAL A 7 0.71 -37.89 -19.97
C VAL A 7 -0.67 -37.44 -20.50
N LEU A 8 -0.74 -36.14 -20.88
CA LEU A 8 -1.80 -35.41 -21.62
C LEU A 8 -3.01 -34.93 -20.77
N LEU A 9 -3.49 -33.67 -20.76
CA LEU A 9 -3.53 -32.60 -21.78
C LEU A 9 -3.57 -31.22 -21.10
N ALA A 10 -2.74 -30.29 -21.59
CA ALA A 10 -2.87 -28.86 -21.35
C ALA A 10 -3.93 -28.28 -22.29
N THR A 11 -4.96 -27.63 -21.74
CA THR A 11 -5.95 -26.85 -22.48
C THR A 11 -5.49 -25.40 -22.57
N THR A 12 -5.05 -25.02 -23.76
CA THR A 12 -4.84 -23.64 -24.22
C THR A 12 -6.14 -22.84 -24.18
N ALA A 13 -6.19 -21.79 -23.36
CA ALA A 13 -7.17 -20.73 -23.46
C ALA A 13 -6.53 -19.53 -24.20
N VAL A 14 -6.93 -19.33 -25.45
CA VAL A 14 -6.57 -18.14 -26.24
C VAL A 14 -7.57 -17.05 -25.88
N ALA A 15 -7.17 -16.08 -25.06
CA ALA A 15 -7.94 -14.87 -24.81
C ALA A 15 -7.60 -13.82 -25.87
N SER A 16 -8.55 -13.53 -26.75
CA SER A 16 -8.48 -12.43 -27.71
C SER A 16 -8.57 -11.09 -26.98
N PHE A 17 -7.45 -10.38 -26.86
CA PHE A 17 -7.46 -8.98 -26.43
C PHE A 17 -7.75 -8.08 -27.64
N ALA A 18 -8.85 -7.34 -27.54
CA ALA A 18 -9.19 -6.28 -28.47
C ALA A 18 -8.16 -5.15 -28.38
N VAL A 19 -7.60 -4.77 -29.52
CA VAL A 19 -6.73 -3.62 -29.71
C VAL A 19 -7.55 -2.36 -29.48
N PHE A 20 -7.31 -1.66 -28.37
CA PHE A 20 -7.85 -0.33 -28.14
C PHE A 20 -6.87 0.69 -28.74
N GLU A 21 -7.13 1.11 -29.98
CA GLU A 21 -6.40 2.20 -30.63
C GLU A 21 -6.59 3.50 -29.85
N SER A 22 -5.56 3.86 -29.08
CA SER A 22 -5.47 5.15 -28.41
C SER A 22 -5.20 6.24 -29.45
N ARG A 23 -6.26 6.95 -29.87
CA ARG A 23 -6.14 8.15 -30.70
C ARG A 23 -5.38 9.22 -29.93
N ALA A 24 -4.12 9.45 -30.31
CA ALA A 24 -3.35 10.61 -29.89
C ALA A 24 -4.07 11.89 -30.33
N SER A 25 -4.76 12.54 -29.39
CA SER A 25 -5.29 13.88 -29.59
C SER A 25 -4.14 14.87 -29.43
N SER A 26 -3.74 15.48 -30.54
CA SER A 26 -2.82 16.60 -30.59
C SER A 26 -3.46 17.80 -29.86
N ILE A 27 -2.95 18.11 -28.67
CA ILE A 27 -3.35 19.29 -27.90
C ILE A 27 -2.45 20.44 -28.31
N ALA A 28 -3.01 21.38 -29.10
CA ALA A 28 -2.38 22.65 -29.39
C ALA A 28 -2.42 23.58 -28.16
N PRO A 29 -1.38 24.42 -27.94
CA PRO A 29 -1.37 25.39 -26.84
C PRO A 29 -2.30 26.56 -27.14
N ARG A 30 -3.47 26.60 -26.48
CA ARG A 30 -4.39 27.74 -26.51
C ARG A 30 -3.99 28.73 -25.42
N VAL A 31 -3.32 29.82 -25.81
CA VAL A 31 -3.07 30.97 -24.93
C VAL A 31 -4.41 31.64 -24.62
N ALA A 32 -4.99 31.27 -23.47
CA ALA A 32 -6.19 31.90 -22.94
C ALA A 32 -5.79 33.10 -22.08
N LYS A 33 -6.22 34.29 -22.50
CA LYS A 33 -6.12 35.55 -21.78
C LYS A 33 -6.90 35.41 -20.46
N ARG A 34 -6.18 35.49 -19.34
CA ARG A 34 -6.70 35.36 -17.97
C ARG A 34 -7.67 36.52 -17.71
N ALA A 35 -8.97 36.23 -17.71
CA ALA A 35 -9.99 37.09 -17.14
C ALA A 35 -10.05 36.82 -15.64
N ASP A 36 -10.06 37.87 -14.83
CA ASP A 36 -10.15 37.76 -13.37
C ASP A 36 -11.45 37.03 -12.99
N PRO A 37 -11.38 35.94 -12.20
CA PRO A 37 -12.57 35.21 -11.79
C PRO A 37 -13.38 36.07 -10.81
N ALA A 38 -14.65 36.29 -11.16
CA ALA A 38 -15.63 36.84 -10.25
C ALA A 38 -15.73 35.99 -8.96
N PRO A 39 -16.00 36.61 -7.80
CA PRO A 39 -16.12 35.91 -6.53
C PRO A 39 -17.28 34.90 -6.59
N VAL A 40 -16.95 33.62 -6.57
CA VAL A 40 -17.93 32.53 -6.50
C VAL A 40 -18.60 32.58 -5.11
N PRO A 41 -19.94 32.64 -5.03
CA PRO A 41 -20.65 32.54 -3.76
C PRO A 41 -20.35 31.16 -3.15
N ARG A 42 -19.71 31.15 -1.98
CA ARG A 42 -19.52 29.93 -1.19
C ARG A 42 -20.88 29.49 -0.66
N THR A 43 -21.55 28.60 -1.39
CA THR A 43 -22.68 27.84 -0.84
C THR A 43 -22.07 26.73 0.00
N THR A 44 -21.85 26.99 1.28
CA THR A 44 -21.52 25.95 2.26
C THR A 44 -22.70 24.98 2.29
N PRO A 45 -22.55 23.70 1.90
CA PRO A 45 -23.56 22.71 2.20
C PRO A 45 -23.54 22.52 3.72
N GLN A 46 -24.42 23.25 4.39
CA GLN A 46 -24.71 23.13 5.81
C GLN A 46 -25.51 21.84 6.00
N GLY A 47 -24.85 20.72 5.75
CA GLY A 47 -25.28 19.41 6.24
C GLY A 47 -25.04 19.42 7.73
N ASP A 48 -26.12 19.68 8.46
CA ASP A 48 -26.21 19.70 9.92
C ASP A 48 -25.92 18.29 10.49
N LEU A 49 -24.66 17.87 10.40
CA LEU A 49 -24.11 16.74 11.14
C LEU A 49 -23.91 17.21 12.58
N THR A 50 -25.02 17.42 13.28
CA THR A 50 -25.06 17.62 14.73
C THR A 50 -24.64 16.34 15.43
N TRP A 51 -23.33 16.14 15.54
CA TRP A 51 -22.74 15.17 16.46
C TRP A 51 -22.93 15.59 17.93
N ASP A 52 -23.33 16.84 18.15
CA ASP A 52 -23.77 17.40 19.44
C ASP A 52 -25.20 16.98 19.79
N ARG A 53 -25.55 15.70 19.64
CA ARG A 53 -26.65 15.20 20.46
C ARG A 53 -26.05 15.05 21.86
N PRO A 54 -26.35 15.93 22.84
CA PRO A 54 -25.94 15.69 24.21
C PRO A 54 -26.45 14.30 24.53
N ILE A 55 -25.52 13.39 24.83
CA ILE A 55 -25.86 12.13 25.46
C ILE A 55 -26.58 12.57 26.72
N SER A 56 -27.92 12.50 26.71
CA SER A 56 -28.72 12.86 27.88
C SER A 56 -28.12 12.10 29.05
N SER A 57 -27.44 12.84 29.91
CA SER A 57 -26.93 12.38 31.18
C SER A 57 -28.11 12.29 32.14
N GLU A 58 -29.13 11.52 31.77
CA GLU A 58 -30.05 11.00 32.76
C GLU A 58 -29.27 9.95 33.55
N PRO A 59 -29.10 10.13 34.87
CA PRO A 59 -28.55 9.09 35.73
C PRO A 59 -29.55 7.94 35.79
N SER A 60 -29.48 7.07 34.77
CA SER A 60 -30.22 5.82 34.75
C SER A 60 -29.63 4.94 35.85
N ASN A 61 -30.29 4.98 37.01
CA ASN A 61 -30.09 4.11 38.18
C ASN A 61 -30.48 2.64 37.89
N ALA A 62 -30.33 2.21 36.63
CA ALA A 62 -30.45 0.81 36.27
C ALA A 62 -29.17 0.08 36.71
N PRO A 63 -29.27 -1.10 37.34
CA PRO A 63 -28.12 -1.84 37.83
C PRO A 63 -27.16 -2.18 36.68
N GLN A 64 -26.06 -1.44 36.57
CA GLN A 64 -24.97 -1.63 35.60
C GLN A 64 -24.15 -2.93 35.80
N ALA A 65 -24.54 -3.78 36.74
CA ALA A 65 -23.71 -4.85 37.30
C ALA A 65 -23.55 -6.10 36.40
N ALA A 66 -24.04 -6.10 35.16
CA ALA A 66 -23.91 -7.25 34.27
C ALA A 66 -23.71 -6.89 32.79
N ARG A 67 -23.00 -5.79 32.48
CA ARG A 67 -22.34 -5.69 31.17
C ARG A 67 -21.29 -6.79 31.12
N THR A 68 -21.64 -7.89 30.47
CA THR A 68 -20.75 -9.02 30.27
C THR A 68 -19.56 -8.53 29.45
N ILE A 69 -18.34 -8.88 29.89
CA ILE A 69 -17.06 -8.55 29.22
C ILE A 69 -17.12 -8.85 27.71
N ASN A 70 -17.88 -9.87 27.32
CA ASN A 70 -18.12 -10.24 25.92
C ASN A 70 -18.90 -9.18 25.11
N GLY A 71 -19.86 -8.49 25.73
CA GLY A 71 -20.63 -7.43 25.07
C GLY A 71 -19.75 -6.24 24.70
N ASP A 72 -18.82 -5.86 25.57
CA ASP A 72 -17.91 -4.74 25.33
C ASP A 72 -16.94 -5.03 24.18
N LEU A 73 -16.40 -6.25 24.09
CA LEU A 73 -15.54 -6.67 22.98
C LEU A 73 -16.28 -6.66 21.63
N ILE A 74 -17.54 -7.08 21.61
CA ILE A 74 -18.38 -7.05 20.39
C ILE A 74 -18.63 -5.60 19.96
N LEU A 75 -18.92 -4.70 20.89
CA LEU A 75 -19.11 -3.28 20.61
C LEU A 75 -17.82 -2.62 20.09
N GLN A 76 -16.68 -2.90 20.72
CA GLN A 76 -15.38 -2.40 20.28
C GLN A 76 -15.05 -2.85 18.85
N ARG A 77 -15.27 -4.13 18.53
CA ARG A 77 -15.07 -4.65 17.17
C ARG A 77 -15.97 -3.93 16.16
N LYS A 78 -17.26 -3.77 16.47
CA LYS A 78 -18.21 -3.04 15.59
C LYS A 78 -17.83 -1.58 15.38
N LEU A 79 -17.31 -0.91 16.41
CA LEU A 79 -16.82 0.47 16.30
C LEU A 79 -15.57 0.54 15.43
N ARG A 80 -14.62 -0.38 15.60
CA ARG A 80 -13.42 -0.50 14.77
C ARG A 80 -13.80 -0.75 13.30
N ASP A 81 -14.72 -1.66 13.03
CA ASP A 81 -15.17 -1.95 11.66
C ASP A 81 -15.84 -0.75 10.99
N ARG A 82 -16.68 0.00 11.73
CA ARG A 82 -17.28 1.24 11.22
C ARG A 82 -16.23 2.31 10.94
N TYR A 83 -15.24 2.44 11.81
CA TYR A 83 -14.12 3.35 11.61
C TYR A 83 -13.37 2.99 10.32
N ILE A 84 -12.98 1.73 10.16
CA ILE A 84 -12.27 1.23 8.97
C ILE A 84 -13.09 1.53 7.70
N ALA A 85 -14.37 1.14 7.67
CA ALA A 85 -15.24 1.34 6.51
C ALA A 85 -15.40 2.82 6.14
N ALA A 86 -15.49 3.72 7.13
CA ALA A 86 -15.60 5.15 6.89
C ALA A 86 -14.28 5.79 6.45
N ARG A 87 -13.15 5.30 6.97
CA ARG A 87 -11.82 5.87 6.74
C ARG A 87 -11.20 5.40 5.43
N PHE A 88 -11.46 4.15 5.04
CA PHE A 88 -10.84 3.46 3.91
C PHE A 88 -11.89 2.93 2.92
N PRO A 89 -12.68 3.82 2.28
CA PRO A 89 -13.72 3.40 1.37
C PRO A 89 -13.12 2.55 0.24
N CYS A 90 -13.82 1.48 -0.14
CA CYS A 90 -13.45 0.54 -1.20
C CYS A 90 -12.19 -0.31 -0.97
N THR A 91 -11.32 0.05 -0.02
CA THR A 91 -10.05 -0.66 0.22
C THR A 91 -10.17 -1.66 1.38
N ALA A 92 -10.72 -1.24 2.53
CA ALA A 92 -11.00 -2.09 3.68
C ALA A 92 -12.37 -1.76 4.28
N GLN A 93 -13.23 -2.77 4.48
CA GLN A 93 -14.58 -2.58 5.03
C GLN A 93 -14.69 -3.08 6.47
N SER A 94 -13.78 -3.95 6.89
CA SER A 94 -13.82 -4.58 8.20
C SER A 94 -12.42 -4.95 8.69
N SER A 95 -12.31 -5.29 9.97
CA SER A 95 -11.07 -5.81 10.55
C SER A 95 -10.62 -7.12 9.92
N ALA A 96 -11.53 -7.90 9.32
CA ALA A 96 -11.19 -9.12 8.59
C ALA A 96 -10.42 -8.83 7.29
N ASP A 97 -10.68 -7.69 6.64
CA ASP A 97 -9.93 -7.30 5.44
C ASP A 97 -8.45 -7.00 5.75
N LEU A 98 -8.17 -6.55 6.98
CA LEU A 98 -6.82 -6.23 7.45
C LEU A 98 -5.92 -7.48 7.63
N GLU A 99 -6.52 -8.67 7.67
CA GLU A 99 -5.79 -9.94 7.82
C GLU A 99 -5.09 -10.38 6.53
N ASN A 100 -5.41 -9.76 5.39
CA ASN A 100 -4.76 -10.04 4.11
C ASN A 100 -3.66 -8.98 3.84
N PRO A 101 -2.38 -9.28 4.15
CA PRO A 101 -1.32 -8.29 4.06
C PRO A 101 -1.07 -7.83 2.62
N ASP A 102 -1.18 -8.71 1.63
CA ASP A 102 -0.94 -8.38 0.22
C ASP A 102 -1.96 -7.34 -0.27
N ARG A 103 -3.23 -7.51 0.10
CA ARG A 103 -4.29 -6.55 -0.23
C ARG A 103 -4.07 -5.20 0.46
N MET A 104 -3.57 -5.19 1.69
CA MET A 104 -3.29 -3.94 2.42
C MET A 104 -2.09 -3.19 1.84
N ILE A 105 -1.05 -3.91 1.42
CA ILE A 105 0.10 -3.30 0.71
C ILE A 105 -0.36 -2.71 -0.62
N GLN A 106 -1.21 -3.41 -1.36
CA GLN A 106 -1.78 -2.89 -2.62
C GLN A 106 -2.63 -1.63 -2.39
N ALA A 107 -3.47 -1.63 -1.36
CA ALA A 107 -4.26 -0.45 -1.02
C ALA A 107 -3.39 0.73 -0.57
N ALA A 108 -2.34 0.48 0.23
CA ALA A 108 -1.37 1.51 0.63
C ALA A 108 -0.63 2.10 -0.59
N ARG A 109 -0.31 1.27 -1.59
CA ARG A 109 0.25 1.73 -2.87
C ARG A 109 -0.70 2.70 -3.58
N LEU A 110 -1.99 2.35 -3.70
CA LEU A 110 -2.98 3.24 -4.34
C LEU A 110 -3.03 4.60 -3.63
N PHE A 111 -3.00 4.62 -2.30
CA PHE A 111 -2.94 5.88 -1.56
C PHE A 111 -1.65 6.68 -1.82
N LEU A 112 -0.50 6.02 -2.01
CA LEU A 112 0.73 6.73 -2.41
C LEU A 112 0.63 7.31 -3.83
N GLU A 113 0.05 6.57 -4.78
CA GLU A 113 -0.18 7.02 -6.16
C GLU A 113 -1.15 8.21 -6.20
N GLU A 114 -2.09 8.29 -5.26
CA GLU A 114 -3.00 9.42 -5.07
C GLU A 114 -2.43 10.55 -4.17
N GLU A 115 -1.13 10.57 -3.90
CA GLU A 115 -0.45 11.57 -3.05
C GLU A 115 -1.03 11.67 -1.61
N GLN A 116 -1.53 10.56 -1.06
CA GLN A 116 -2.10 10.44 0.29
C GLN A 116 -1.25 9.53 1.21
N PRO A 117 0.03 9.84 1.47
CA PRO A 117 0.91 8.96 2.25
C PRO A 117 0.47 8.79 3.70
N ASP A 118 -0.20 9.79 4.30
CA ASP A 118 -0.74 9.70 5.65
C ASP A 118 -1.79 8.58 5.78
N ARG A 119 -2.65 8.42 4.76
CA ARG A 119 -3.65 7.34 4.74
C ARG A 119 -3.00 5.98 4.53
N ALA A 120 -1.97 5.91 3.67
CA ALA A 120 -1.20 4.69 3.49
C ALA A 120 -0.56 4.24 4.81
N MET A 121 0.05 5.19 5.54
CA MET A 121 0.68 4.93 6.84
C MET A 121 -0.34 4.45 7.89
N GLU A 122 -1.50 5.10 7.95
CA GLU A 122 -2.58 4.75 8.87
C GLU A 122 -3.14 3.35 8.58
N LEU A 123 -3.39 3.03 7.30
CA LEU A 123 -3.87 1.71 6.88
C LEU A 123 -2.88 0.60 7.27
N LEU A 124 -1.59 0.80 6.98
CA LEU A 124 -0.54 -0.16 7.31
C LEU A 124 -0.41 -0.33 8.83
N SER A 125 -0.54 0.74 9.62
CA SER A 125 -0.54 0.67 11.08
C SER A 125 -1.68 -0.22 11.60
N LEU A 126 -2.90 -0.05 11.10
CA LEU A 126 -4.05 -0.87 11.49
C LEU A 126 -3.87 -2.34 11.08
N ALA A 127 -3.30 -2.61 9.91
CA ALA A 127 -2.99 -3.96 9.45
C ALA A 127 -1.91 -4.62 10.32
N ILE A 128 -0.88 -3.88 10.71
CA ILE A 128 0.19 -4.34 11.60
C ILE A 128 -0.34 -4.65 13.01
N GLU A 129 -1.26 -3.84 13.54
CA GLU A 129 -1.92 -4.14 14.82
C GLU A 129 -2.65 -5.48 14.78
N GLN A 130 -3.29 -5.79 13.64
CA GLN A 130 -4.01 -7.05 13.44
C GLN A 130 -3.03 -8.22 13.22
N CYS A 131 -1.93 -8.00 12.50
CA CYS A 131 -0.97 -9.02 12.05
C CYS A 131 0.48 -8.62 12.34
N PRO A 132 0.91 -8.56 13.62
CA PRO A 132 2.23 -8.01 14.00
C PRO A 132 3.42 -8.86 13.56
N ALA A 133 3.20 -10.14 13.26
CA ALA A 133 4.23 -11.07 12.83
C ALA A 133 4.59 -10.95 11.33
N VAL A 134 3.79 -10.22 10.55
CA VAL A 134 3.97 -10.14 9.09
C VAL A 134 5.00 -9.07 8.75
N GLU A 135 6.19 -9.53 8.35
CA GLU A 135 7.33 -8.67 8.02
C GLU A 135 7.06 -7.73 6.84
N SER A 136 6.33 -8.18 5.81
CA SER A 136 6.07 -7.40 4.60
C SER A 136 5.29 -6.11 4.86
N LEU A 137 4.35 -6.10 5.81
CA LEU A 137 3.62 -4.90 6.21
C LEU A 137 4.54 -3.84 6.83
N ARG A 138 5.50 -4.27 7.65
CA ARG A 138 6.49 -3.37 8.28
C ARG A 138 7.47 -2.80 7.26
N LEU A 139 7.92 -3.62 6.31
CA LEU A 139 8.77 -3.17 5.21
C LEU A 139 8.04 -2.15 4.33
N ALA A 140 6.76 -2.39 3.99
CA ALA A 140 5.93 -1.43 3.28
C ALA A 140 5.81 -0.11 4.07
N GLN A 141 5.59 -0.18 5.39
CA GLN A 141 5.51 1.00 6.26
C GLN A 141 6.80 1.83 6.25
N LEU A 142 7.95 1.16 6.30
CA LEU A 142 9.27 1.79 6.18
C LEU A 142 9.47 2.47 4.83
N GLU A 143 9.01 1.84 3.74
CA GLU A 143 9.07 2.45 2.41
C GLU A 143 8.21 3.72 2.32
N VAL A 144 6.98 3.71 2.86
CA VAL A 144 6.14 4.92 2.92
C VAL A 144 6.88 6.04 3.66
N ALA A 145 7.43 5.76 4.85
CA ALA A 145 8.19 6.75 5.63
C ALA A 145 9.43 7.27 4.89
N PHE A 146 10.13 6.40 4.17
CA PHE A 146 11.27 6.79 3.34
C PHE A 146 10.85 7.72 2.20
N ARG A 147 9.76 7.41 1.49
CA ARG A 147 9.25 8.24 0.40
C ARG A 147 8.76 9.60 0.87
N MET A 148 8.23 9.70 2.09
CA MET A 148 7.87 10.98 2.71
C MET A 148 9.09 11.83 3.10
N GLY A 149 10.30 11.26 3.12
CA GLY A 149 11.51 11.96 3.57
C GLY A 149 11.55 12.22 5.09
N ASP A 150 10.67 11.57 5.87
CA ASP A 150 10.62 11.76 7.32
C ASP A 150 11.63 10.83 8.02
N ALA A 151 12.84 11.35 8.21
CA ALA A 151 13.92 10.64 8.89
C ALA A 151 13.58 10.26 10.34
N GLY A 152 12.75 11.04 11.03
CA GLY A 152 12.36 10.81 12.43
C GLY A 152 11.44 9.59 12.55
N SER A 153 10.36 9.59 11.77
CA SER A 153 9.43 8.47 11.70
C SER A 153 10.12 7.20 11.18
N TYR A 154 10.93 7.32 10.13
CA TYR A 154 11.68 6.19 9.59
C TYR A 154 12.59 5.54 10.64
N ARG A 155 13.34 6.33 11.42
CA ARG A 155 14.21 5.80 12.48
C ARG A 155 13.43 5.03 13.52
N THR A 156 12.30 5.56 14.00
CA THR A 156 11.46 4.91 14.99
C THR A 156 10.95 3.57 14.47
N LEU A 157 10.41 3.56 13.25
CA LEU A 157 9.93 2.34 12.59
C LEU A 157 11.05 1.33 12.36
N ALA A 158 12.26 1.77 12.00
CA ALA A 158 13.39 0.88 11.77
C ALA A 158 13.85 0.21 13.08
N MET A 159 13.82 0.93 14.21
CA MET A 159 14.12 0.35 15.51
C MET A 159 13.07 -0.68 15.93
N GLU A 160 11.78 -0.40 15.73
CA GLU A 160 10.72 -1.37 15.96
C GLU A 160 10.85 -2.61 15.08
N PHE A 161 11.17 -2.40 13.79
CA PHE A 161 11.40 -3.49 12.84
C PHE A 161 12.55 -4.39 13.30
N GLN A 162 13.69 -3.81 13.68
CA GLN A 162 14.84 -4.58 14.17
C GLN A 162 14.50 -5.39 15.43
N LYS A 163 13.71 -4.82 16.33
CA LYS A 163 13.27 -5.48 17.57
C LYS A 163 12.35 -6.66 17.28
N ASN A 164 11.41 -6.51 16.34
CA ASN A 164 10.39 -7.53 16.05
C ASN A 164 10.89 -8.59 15.04
N HIS A 165 11.83 -8.23 14.15
CA HIS A 165 12.34 -9.09 13.08
C HIS A 165 13.89 -9.09 13.03
N PRO A 166 14.59 -9.52 14.10
CA PRO A 166 16.05 -9.47 14.16
C PRO A 166 16.75 -10.37 13.14
N ALA A 167 16.07 -11.41 12.65
CA ALA A 167 16.58 -12.35 11.65
C ALA A 167 16.26 -11.95 10.20
N SER A 168 15.65 -10.77 9.98
CA SER A 168 15.29 -10.28 8.65
C SER A 168 16.53 -10.13 7.75
N LYS A 169 16.43 -10.65 6.53
CA LYS A 169 17.47 -10.47 5.49
C LYS A 169 17.48 -9.04 4.96
N ASP A 170 16.35 -8.35 5.03
CA ASP A 170 16.14 -6.99 4.53
C ASP A 170 16.71 -5.92 5.47
N TRP A 171 17.16 -6.27 6.67
CA TRP A 171 17.74 -5.31 7.62
C TRP A 171 18.89 -4.49 7.03
N LYS A 172 19.79 -5.12 6.26
CA LYS A 172 20.91 -4.43 5.60
C LYS A 172 20.40 -3.29 4.71
N GLN A 173 19.28 -3.52 4.04
CA GLN A 173 18.65 -2.58 3.13
C GLN A 173 17.91 -1.47 3.90
N VAL A 174 17.15 -1.80 4.96
CA VAL A 174 16.53 -0.82 5.86
C VAL A 174 17.57 0.14 6.44
N ALA A 175 18.71 -0.39 6.92
CA ALA A 175 19.81 0.41 7.45
C ALA A 175 20.47 1.29 6.37
N ARG A 176 20.56 0.81 5.12
CA ARG A 176 21.07 1.60 3.98
C ARG A 176 20.19 2.82 3.71
N LEU A 177 18.87 2.62 3.60
CA LEU A 177 17.91 3.69 3.38
C LEU A 177 17.91 4.72 4.52
N GLY A 178 18.01 4.25 5.78
CA GLY A 178 18.11 5.14 6.93
C GLY A 178 19.34 6.05 6.90
N ARG A 179 20.50 5.54 6.45
CA ARG A 179 21.70 6.37 6.25
C ARG A 179 21.52 7.40 5.12
N ALA A 180 20.83 7.00 4.04
CA ALA A 180 20.53 7.90 2.94
C ALA A 180 19.63 9.07 3.39
N LEU A 181 18.59 8.80 4.19
CA LEU A 181 17.73 9.85 4.77
C LEU A 181 18.48 10.78 5.73
N ALA A 182 19.46 10.26 6.47
CA ALA A 182 20.27 11.06 7.37
C ALA A 182 21.24 12.02 6.64
N GLY A 183 21.23 12.07 5.31
CA GLY A 183 22.13 12.88 4.51
C GLY A 183 23.60 12.46 4.65
N THR A 184 23.87 11.29 5.21
CA THR A 184 25.23 10.78 5.33
C THR A 184 25.60 10.20 3.98
N PRO A 185 26.55 10.80 3.22
CA PRO A 185 26.97 10.24 1.95
C PRO A 185 27.50 8.83 2.22
N SER A 186 26.84 7.83 1.62
CA SER A 186 27.29 6.45 1.73
C SER A 186 28.63 6.35 1.00
N PRO A 187 29.74 5.99 1.68
CA PRO A 187 31.11 6.13 1.15
C PRO A 187 31.45 5.18 -0.02
N ALA A 188 30.47 4.57 -0.68
CA ALA A 188 30.68 3.48 -1.63
C ALA A 188 29.65 3.38 -2.77
N HIS A 189 28.98 4.48 -3.17
CA HIS A 189 28.00 4.38 -4.26
C HIS A 189 27.90 5.62 -5.14
N ASP A 190 28.89 5.80 -6.02
CA ASP A 190 28.85 6.73 -7.17
C ASP A 190 28.14 6.07 -8.38
N GLY A 191 27.05 5.35 -8.14
CA GLY A 191 26.20 4.75 -9.17
C GLY A 191 24.84 5.44 -9.26
N PRO A 192 24.12 5.38 -10.40
CA PRO A 192 22.72 5.80 -10.46
C PRO A 192 21.97 5.09 -9.33
N TRP A 193 21.18 5.87 -8.58
CA TRP A 193 20.52 5.46 -7.34
C TRP A 193 20.02 4.00 -7.44
N PRO A 194 20.60 3.05 -6.69
CA PRO A 194 20.35 1.63 -6.92
C PRO A 194 18.93 1.31 -6.48
N ASP A 195 18.17 0.67 -7.38
CA ASP A 195 16.83 0.09 -7.20
C ASP A 195 16.37 0.19 -5.74
N THR A 196 15.63 1.26 -5.42
CA THR A 196 14.97 1.34 -4.12
C THR A 196 14.19 0.04 -3.95
N PRO A 197 14.34 -0.63 -2.80
CA PRO A 197 13.68 -1.89 -2.58
C PRO A 197 12.19 -1.62 -2.72
N ASN A 198 11.58 -2.37 -3.62
CA ASN A 198 10.24 -2.07 -4.05
C ASN A 198 9.23 -2.72 -3.11
N TRP A 199 9.39 -2.66 -1.79
CA TRP A 199 8.59 -3.45 -0.85
C TRP A 199 7.08 -3.25 -1.00
N ILE A 200 6.64 -2.06 -1.43
CA ILE A 200 5.25 -1.73 -1.78
C ILE A 200 4.84 -2.24 -3.18
N HIS A 201 5.77 -2.45 -4.10
CA HIS A 201 5.45 -2.92 -5.46
C HIS A 201 6.08 -4.29 -5.86
N ALA A 202 6.82 -4.96 -4.97
CA ALA A 202 7.75 -6.05 -5.30
C ALA A 202 7.10 -7.35 -5.74
N SER A 203 5.87 -7.64 -5.31
CA SER A 203 5.23 -8.90 -5.66
C SER A 203 4.51 -8.84 -7.01
N TRP A 204 4.17 -7.65 -7.53
CA TRP A 204 3.28 -7.49 -8.69
C TRP A 204 3.86 -6.65 -9.82
N ASP A 205 4.98 -5.94 -9.64
CA ASP A 205 5.72 -5.31 -10.74
C ASP A 205 6.47 -6.33 -11.62
N LEU A 206 6.24 -7.63 -11.39
CA LEU A 206 6.22 -8.64 -12.46
C LEU A 206 4.96 -8.52 -13.33
N THR A 207 4.44 -7.30 -13.49
CA THR A 207 3.54 -6.95 -14.59
C THR A 207 4.20 -7.49 -15.86
N GLY A 208 3.41 -8.06 -16.77
CA GLY A 208 3.92 -8.81 -17.91
C GLY A 208 5.02 -8.10 -18.72
N GLU A 209 5.16 -6.78 -18.59
CA GLU A 209 6.23 -5.96 -19.15
C GLU A 209 7.63 -6.23 -18.58
N VAL A 210 7.79 -6.40 -17.26
CA VAL A 210 9.11 -6.73 -16.66
C VAL A 210 9.49 -8.17 -17.00
N LEU A 211 8.54 -9.09 -16.94
CA LEU A 211 8.73 -10.47 -17.40
C LEU A 211 9.05 -10.52 -18.91
N ALA A 212 8.38 -9.71 -19.74
CA ALA A 212 8.67 -9.60 -21.16
C ALA A 212 10.06 -9.00 -21.41
N ALA A 213 10.45 -7.96 -20.66
CA ALA A 213 11.76 -7.34 -20.77
C ALA A 213 12.89 -8.32 -20.40
N ASP A 214 12.72 -9.09 -19.33
CA ASP A 214 13.68 -10.11 -18.93
C ASP A 214 13.73 -11.28 -19.91
N PHE A 215 12.58 -11.69 -20.45
CA PHE A 215 12.52 -12.66 -21.54
C PHE A 215 13.27 -12.16 -22.79
N HIS A 216 13.06 -10.91 -23.20
CA HIS A 216 13.78 -10.30 -24.33
C HIS A 216 15.30 -10.23 -24.06
N ARG A 217 15.72 -9.88 -22.85
CA ARG A 217 17.15 -9.88 -22.47
C ARG A 217 17.74 -11.29 -22.52
N ALA A 218 17.00 -12.32 -22.08
CA ALA A 218 17.45 -13.70 -22.15
C ALA A 218 17.60 -14.19 -23.60
N MET A 219 16.63 -13.89 -24.47
CA MET A 219 16.68 -14.20 -25.91
C MET A 219 17.86 -13.51 -26.61
N ASN A 220 18.15 -12.25 -26.29
CA ASN A 220 19.29 -11.55 -26.90
C ASN A 220 20.65 -12.15 -26.51
N ARG A 221 20.77 -12.70 -25.29
CA ARG A 221 22.00 -13.38 -24.84
C ARG A 221 22.25 -14.70 -25.58
N THR A 222 21.20 -15.48 -25.87
CA THR A 222 21.35 -16.75 -26.59
C THR A 222 21.76 -16.53 -28.05
N PHE A 223 21.18 -15.52 -28.73
CA PHE A 223 21.58 -15.17 -30.09
C PHE A 223 23.04 -14.67 -30.18
N ALA A 224 23.48 -13.87 -29.22
CA ALA A 224 24.86 -13.39 -29.17
C ALA A 224 25.88 -14.52 -28.91
N ALA A 225 25.49 -15.57 -28.19
CA ALA A 225 26.36 -16.70 -27.88
C ALA A 225 26.47 -17.72 -29.03
N GLY A 226 25.44 -17.86 -29.86
CA GLY A 226 25.41 -18.83 -30.98
C GLY A 226 26.05 -18.37 -32.29
N SER A 227 26.55 -17.14 -32.37
CA SER A 227 27.22 -16.59 -33.57
C SER A 227 28.75 -16.69 -33.51
N ARG A 228 29.30 -17.63 -32.73
CA ARG A 228 30.74 -17.95 -32.67
C ARG A 228 30.97 -19.37 -33.14
#